data_AF-A0A6J1I0Q0-F1
#
_entry.id   AF-A0A6J1I0Q0-F1
#
_cell.length_a   1.000
_cell.length_b   1.000
_cell.length_c   1.000
_cell.angle_alpha   90.00
_cell.angle_beta   90.00
_cell.angle_gamma   90.00
#
_symmetry.space_group_name_H-M   'P 1'
#
loop_
_entity.id
_entity.type
_entity.pdbx_description
1 polymer ?
#
loop_
_entity_poly.entity_id
_entity_poly.type
_entity_poly.pdbx_seq_one_letter_code
_entity_poly.pdbx_strand_id
1 'polypeptide(L)'
;MKLYIGKWQLPLSNTNKLVVKGLFVKKQLCYEISSNGCRVKIEIDWSNIIGIRAAMKKNEPGVLEVELSEPPKFYKELGQKDVGAHSQWVDGSDFTRGQASTCRFK
;
A
#
# COMPACT_ATOMS: atom_id res chain seq x y z
N MET A 1 10.27 11.19 5.29
CA MET A 1 10.08 9.75 5.00
C MET A 1 9.89 9.60 3.49
N LYS A 2 10.56 8.65 2.84
CA LYS A 2 10.33 8.33 1.43
C LYS A 2 9.79 6.91 1.35
N LEU A 3 8.60 6.73 0.79
CA LEU A 3 8.02 5.42 0.51
C LEU A 3 8.25 5.08 -0.95
N TYR A 4 8.75 3.87 -1.20
CA TYR A 4 8.95 3.33 -2.54
C TYR A 4 8.14 2.06 -2.71
N ILE A 5 7.52 1.91 -3.88
CA ILE A 5 6.93 0.66 -4.37
C ILE A 5 7.54 0.43 -5.75
N GLY A 6 8.48 -0.52 -5.86
CA GLY A 6 9.35 -0.61 -7.03
C GLY A 6 10.07 0.72 -7.29
N LYS A 7 9.92 1.26 -8.50
CA LYS A 7 10.44 2.58 -8.90
C LYS A 7 9.49 3.75 -8.60
N TRP A 8 8.26 3.46 -8.15
CA TRP A 8 7.30 4.50 -7.79
C TRP A 8 7.63 5.03 -6.41
N GLN A 9 7.58 6.35 -6.27
CA GLN A 9 7.82 7.03 -5.00
C GLN A 9 6.59 7.85 -4.63
N LEU A 10 6.17 7.77 -3.37
CA LEU A 10 5.16 8.69 -2.85
C LEU A 10 5.68 10.14 -2.94
N PRO A 11 4.91 11.09 -3.50
CA PRO A 11 5.32 12.49 -3.55
C PRO A 11 5.70 13.04 -2.18
N LEU A 12 6.69 13.92 -2.12
CA LEU A 12 7.08 14.56 -0.87
C LEU A 12 6.04 15.64 -0.52
N SER A 13 5.38 15.45 0.63
CA SER A 13 4.53 16.47 1.24
C SER A 13 4.43 16.20 2.73
N ASN A 14 4.40 17.28 3.51
CA ASN A 14 4.26 17.21 4.97
C ASN A 14 2.86 16.71 5.38
N THR A 15 1.89 16.78 4.46
CA THR A 15 0.51 16.32 4.69
C THR A 15 0.29 14.86 4.28
N ASN A 16 1.24 14.26 3.56
CA ASN A 16 1.11 12.88 3.12
C ASN A 16 1.24 11.93 4.30
N LYS A 17 0.32 10.97 4.39
CA LYS A 17 0.32 9.94 5.43
C LYS A 17 0.33 8.56 4.79
N LEU A 18 1.15 7.68 5.34
CA LEU A 18 1.14 6.24 5.04
C LEU A 18 0.79 5.51 6.34
N VAL A 19 -0.17 4.59 6.25
CA VAL A 19 -0.47 3.64 7.31
C VAL A 19 -0.36 2.24 6.73
N VAL A 20 0.45 1.39 7.37
CA VAL A 20 0.55 -0.03 7.05
C VAL A 20 -0.16 -0.81 8.14
N LYS A 21 -1.07 -1.71 7.78
CA LYS A 21 -1.88 -2.50 8.71
C LYS A 21 -1.74 -3.99 8.40
N GLY A 22 -1.42 -4.78 9.42
CA GLY A 22 -1.58 -6.24 9.39
C GLY A 22 -2.94 -6.62 9.95
N LEU A 23 -3.86 -7.06 9.10
CA LEU A 23 -5.21 -7.46 9.49
C LEU A 23 -5.27 -8.98 9.65
N PHE A 24 -4.91 -9.48 10.83
CA PHE A 24 -4.74 -10.92 11.09
C PHE A 24 -6.03 -11.73 10.89
N VAL A 25 -7.18 -11.22 11.32
CA VAL A 25 -8.48 -11.88 11.13
C VAL A 25 -8.82 -12.02 9.65
N LYS A 26 -8.51 -10.99 8.85
CA LYS A 26 -8.73 -11.01 7.40
C LYS A 26 -7.60 -11.68 6.62
N LYS A 27 -6.48 -12.00 7.28
CA LYS A 27 -5.23 -12.46 6.64
C LYS A 27 -4.79 -11.53 5.51
N GLN A 28 -4.73 -10.24 5.80
CA GLN A 28 -4.39 -9.21 4.82
C GLN A 28 -3.29 -8.27 5.31
N LEU A 29 -2.44 -7.82 4.39
CA LEU A 29 -1.59 -6.66 4.57
C LEU A 29 -2.18 -5.50 3.78
N CYS A 30 -2.34 -4.35 4.42
CA CYS A 30 -3.02 -3.20 3.84
C CYS A 30 -2.15 -1.95 3.94
N TYR A 31 -1.97 -1.25 2.82
CA TYR A 31 -1.30 0.05 2.74
C TYR A 31 -2.34 1.11 2.43
N GLU A 32 -2.58 2.03 3.35
CA GLU A 32 -3.43 3.20 3.13
C GLU A 32 -2.56 4.45 2.98
N ILE A 33 -2.77 5.17 1.88
CA ILE A 33 -2.01 6.37 1.53
C ILE A 33 -2.99 7.53 1.42
N SER A 34 -2.73 8.59 2.18
CA SER A 34 -3.44 9.86 2.10
C SER A 34 -2.53 10.91 1.45
N SER A 35 -2.95 11.50 0.34
CA SER A 35 -2.22 12.57 -0.35
C SER A 35 -3.17 13.55 -1.02
N ASN A 36 -2.95 14.86 -0.80
CA ASN A 36 -3.71 15.96 -1.42
C ASN A 36 -5.25 15.81 -1.30
N GLY A 37 -5.74 15.34 -0.14
CA GLY A 37 -7.18 15.13 0.10
C GLY A 37 -7.74 13.83 -0.50
N CYS A 38 -6.94 13.09 -1.28
CA CYS A 38 -7.31 11.78 -1.78
C CYS A 38 -6.75 10.67 -0.88
N ARG A 39 -7.53 9.59 -0.71
CA ARG A 39 -7.08 8.37 -0.03
C ARG A 39 -7.17 7.19 -0.97
N VAL A 40 -6.08 6.43 -1.02
CA VAL A 40 -5.96 5.20 -1.81
C VAL A 40 -5.46 4.07 -0.92
N LYS A 41 -5.80 2.85 -1.31
CA LYS A 41 -5.51 1.65 -0.53
C LYS A 41 -5.00 0.54 -1.44
N ILE A 42 -3.99 -0.18 -0.98
CA ILE A 42 -3.50 -1.44 -1.56
C ILE A 42 -3.81 -2.53 -0.54
N GLU A 43 -4.51 -3.58 -0.96
CA GLU A 43 -4.74 -4.78 -0.16
C GLU A 43 -4.01 -5.98 -0.78
N ILE A 44 -3.25 -6.67 0.06
CA ILE A 44 -2.52 -7.88 -0.27
C ILE A 44 -3.13 -9.00 0.58
N ASP A 45 -3.63 -10.04 -0.07
CA ASP A 45 -3.98 -11.28 0.61
C ASP A 45 -2.72 -12.04 1.01
N TRP A 46 -2.67 -12.57 2.23
CA TRP A 46 -1.53 -13.35 2.69
C TRP A 46 -1.30 -14.62 1.87
N SER A 47 -2.36 -15.20 1.28
CA SER A 47 -2.20 -16.35 0.37
C SER A 47 -1.30 -16.03 -0.83
N ASN A 48 -1.23 -14.75 -1.19
CA ASN A 48 -0.47 -14.28 -2.34
C ASN A 48 0.94 -13.84 -1.94
N ILE A 49 1.31 -13.87 -0.65
CA ILE A 49 2.67 -13.55 -0.20
C ILE A 49 3.53 -14.81 -0.28
N ILE A 50 4.51 -14.81 -1.18
CA ILE A 50 5.44 -15.92 -1.38
C ILE A 50 6.80 -15.70 -0.74
N GLY A 51 7.11 -14.46 -0.33
CA GLY A 51 8.36 -14.12 0.33
C GLY A 51 8.29 -12.81 1.09
N ILE A 52 8.99 -12.74 2.23
CA ILE A 52 9.17 -11.51 3.00
C ILE A 52 10.65 -11.38 3.36
N ARG A 53 11.23 -10.21 3.10
CA ARG A 53 12.62 -9.90 3.48
C ARG A 53 12.68 -8.54 4.18
N ALA A 54 13.32 -8.50 5.35
CA ALA A 54 13.62 -7.27 6.05
C ALA A 54 15.13 -7.00 5.99
N ALA A 55 15.51 -5.80 5.56
CA ALA A 55 16.90 -5.34 5.56
C ALA A 55 17.03 -4.10 6.44
N MET A 56 17.85 -4.21 7.49
CA MET A 56 18.13 -3.12 8.43
C MET A 56 19.64 -2.88 8.42
N LYS A 57 20.08 -1.78 7.82
CA LYS A 57 21.50 -1.37 7.78
C LYS A 57 21.73 -0.18 8.68
N LYS A 58 22.91 -0.12 9.30
CA LYS A 58 23.30 1.01 10.16
C LYS A 58 23.28 2.30 9.34
N ASN A 59 22.59 3.32 9.84
CA ASN A 59 22.42 4.64 9.21
C ASN A 59 21.65 4.67 7.88
N GLU A 60 20.92 3.59 7.52
CA GLU A 60 20.03 3.56 6.35
C GLU A 60 18.57 3.32 6.77
N PRO A 61 17.58 3.72 5.96
CA PRO A 61 16.20 3.33 6.18
C PRO A 61 16.03 1.81 6.14
N GLY A 62 15.21 1.27 7.05
CA GLY A 62 14.79 -0.12 6.98
C GLY A 62 13.96 -0.39 5.73
N VAL A 63 14.20 -1.52 5.07
CA VAL A 63 13.45 -1.95 3.90
C VAL A 63 12.70 -3.23 4.24
N LEU A 64 11.38 -3.21 4.02
CA LEU A 64 10.53 -4.40 4.03
C LEU A 64 10.14 -4.70 2.59
N GLU A 65 10.61 -5.82 2.08
CA GLU A 65 10.25 -6.34 0.76
C GLU A 65 9.23 -7.46 0.94
N VAL A 66 8.17 -7.40 0.14
CA VAL A 66 7.10 -8.40 0.10
C VAL A 66 6.99 -8.86 -1.34
N GLU A 67 7.20 -10.15 -1.56
CA GLU A 67 7.11 -10.79 -2.87
C GLU A 67 5.73 -11.44 -3.02
N LEU A 68 5.07 -11.17 -4.15
CA LEU A 68 3.68 -11.54 -4.38
C LEU A 68 3.54 -12.47 -5.59
N SER A 69 2.70 -13.49 -5.45
CA SER A 69 2.32 -14.37 -6.55
C SER A 69 1.31 -13.75 -7.50
N GLU A 70 0.48 -12.84 -7.00
CA GLU A 70 -0.53 -12.15 -7.79
C GLU A 70 -0.54 -10.66 -7.47
N PRO A 71 -0.98 -9.81 -8.42
CA PRO A 71 -1.09 -8.38 -8.18
C PRO A 71 -2.02 -8.08 -6.99
N PRO A 72 -1.71 -7.05 -6.19
CA PRO A 72 -2.58 -6.64 -5.11
C PRO A 72 -3.87 -5.99 -5.63
N LYS A 73 -4.86 -5.82 -4.75
CA LYS A 73 -6.10 -5.08 -5.03
C LYS A 73 -5.92 -3.61 -4.70
N PHE A 74 -6.47 -2.74 -5.54
CA PHE A 74 -6.39 -1.30 -5.39
C PHE A 74 -7.77 -0.70 -5.13
N TYR A 75 -7.83 0.28 -4.22
CA TYR A 75 -9.06 0.99 -3.92
C TYR A 75 -8.81 2.48 -3.77
N LYS A 76 -9.87 3.26 -3.96
CA LYS A 76 -9.92 4.69 -3.63
C LYS A 76 -11.06 4.94 -2.65
N GLU A 77 -10.85 5.89 -1.74
CA GLU A 77 -11.92 6.31 -0.83
C GLU A 77 -13.00 7.07 -1.62
N LEU A 78 -14.25 6.71 -1.41
CA LEU A 78 -15.38 7.53 -1.82
C LEU A 78 -15.51 8.66 -0.79
N GLY A 79 -15.50 9.91 -1.24
CA GLY A 79 -15.62 11.07 -0.35
C GLY A 79 -16.81 10.90 0.62
N GLN A 80 -16.57 11.16 1.91
CA GLN A 80 -17.60 11.00 2.94
C GLN A 80 -18.75 11.97 2.70
N LYS A 81 -19.99 11.47 2.72
CA LYS A 81 -21.19 12.31 2.69
C LYS A 81 -21.63 12.76 4.10
N ASP A 82 -21.29 11.99 5.14
CA ASP A 82 -21.79 12.20 6.51
C ASP A 82 -20.69 12.13 7.57
N VAL A 83 -20.79 12.99 8.59
CA VAL A 83 -19.86 13.06 9.72
C VAL A 83 -20.07 11.85 10.64
N GLY A 84 -19.04 11.01 10.80
CA GLY A 84 -19.06 9.85 11.71
C GLY A 84 -19.21 8.48 11.02
N ALA A 85 -19.42 8.44 9.71
CA ALA A 85 -19.49 7.19 8.95
C ALA A 85 -18.09 6.57 8.73
N HIS A 86 -18.02 5.23 8.66
CA HIS A 86 -16.80 4.53 8.25
C HIS A 86 -16.43 4.86 6.80
N SER A 87 -15.13 4.93 6.50
CA SER A 87 -14.61 5.13 5.14
C SER A 87 -15.19 4.08 4.17
N GLN A 88 -15.84 4.56 3.11
CA GLN A 88 -16.28 3.72 2.00
C GLN A 88 -15.17 3.62 0.96
N TRP A 89 -14.83 2.40 0.56
CA TRP A 89 -13.80 2.11 -0.44
C TRP A 89 -14.46 1.56 -1.69
N VAL A 90 -14.02 2.01 -2.85
CA VAL A 90 -14.40 1.45 -4.15
C VAL A 90 -13.18 1.02 -4.93
N ASP A 91 -13.37 0.11 -5.87
CA ASP A 91 -12.29 -0.37 -6.73
C ASP A 91 -11.56 0.78 -7.42
N GLY A 92 -10.24 0.66 -7.44
CA GLY A 92 -9.32 1.62 -8.01
C GLY A 92 -8.38 0.95 -9.01
N SER A 93 -7.67 1.79 -9.77
CA SER A 93 -6.57 1.36 -10.62
C SER A 93 -5.24 1.47 -9.86
N ASP A 94 -4.21 0.81 -10.40
CA ASP A 94 -2.85 0.90 -9.87
C ASP A 94 -2.30 2.34 -10.00
N PHE A 95 -2.36 3.08 -8.89
CA PHE A 95 -1.85 4.44 -8.79
C PHE A 95 -0.31 4.52 -8.74
N THR A 96 0.37 3.38 -8.67
CA THR A 96 1.84 3.27 -8.64
C THR A 96 2.44 3.15 -10.05
N ARG A 97 1.66 3.42 -11.09
CA ARG A 97 2.09 3.33 -12.51
C ARG A 97 2.59 1.91 -12.87
N GLY A 98 1.85 0.90 -12.41
CA GLY A 98 2.14 -0.51 -12.69
C GLY A 98 3.23 -1.13 -11.81
N GLN A 99 3.86 -0.38 -10.90
CA GLN A 99 4.95 -0.93 -10.07
C GLN A 99 4.44 -1.97 -9.07
N ALA A 100 3.31 -1.72 -8.42
CA ALA A 100 2.67 -2.65 -7.50
C ALA A 100 2.07 -3.87 -8.21
N SER A 101 1.59 -3.68 -9.45
CA SER A 101 1.05 -4.79 -10.27
C SER A 101 2.12 -5.66 -10.92
N THR A 102 3.41 -5.26 -10.86
CA THR A 102 4.49 -6.05 -11.45
C THR A 102 4.84 -7.23 -10.55
N CYS A 103 4.14 -8.36 -10.72
CA CYS A 103 4.56 -9.64 -10.14
C CYS A 103 5.78 -10.15 -10.90
N ARG A 104 6.94 -10.15 -10.25
CA ARG A 104 8.19 -10.69 -10.80
C ARG A 104 8.34 -12.15 -10.40
N PHE A 105 7.45 -13.01 -10.88
CA PHE A 105 7.82 -14.43 -10.89
C PHE A 105 8.97 -14.59 -11.89
N LYS A 106 10.12 -15.02 -11.39
CA LYS A 106 11.18 -15.61 -12.21
C LYS A 106 11.06 -17.12 -12.14
#